data_AF-B4H8D6-F1
#
_entry.id   AF-B4H8D6-F1
#
_cell.length_a   1.000
_cell.length_b   1.000
_cell.length_c   1.000
_cell.angle_alpha   90.00
_cell.angle_beta   90.00
_cell.angle_gamma   90.00
#
_symmetry.space_group_name_H-M   'P 1'
#
loop_
_entity.id
_entity.type
_entity.pdbx_description
1 polymer ?
#
loop_
_entity_poly.entity_id
_entity_poly.type
_entity_poly.pdbx_seq_one_letter_code
_entity_poly.pdbx_strand_id
1 'polypeptide(L)'
;MASYGGVLKDYSHSSLNEAFKSQNSVNFKLIKTVSDFTETLSQLYEEHATALQTLVSNYRKKNVELRKERPACHLAIFQAWESFLQEAETDSQACNDVASVLSRQVSRPMLDKSFHRKVQSRKIFTHRESFETIIAKTEEKLSKCRMDYKQCHMAHRQNPSQHSLTEYIDAHNAYVQQLHATNGMLEAYHCDTLPHLMQELEEIHNDLSGIVSDSLFQGADVIASKASDQAKRYISLTNQCSAVSPPQDLANFVRLLAQPSQAQKVPRRPFAPPQGEPGEEMGDHNEMTPNLRNELVFDRHSTLSQRSALESLKREAIELELQIRQLQDAIDALNRTQTRGIEGQLYNKVNELQEDLSMKKFDLRAKQIHLAAIRAQSAKSGRLL
;
A
#
# COMPACT_ATOMS: atom_id res chain seq x y z
N MET A 1 1.16 -42.66 -32.73
CA MET A 1 1.59 -41.36 -33.29
C MET A 1 0.34 -40.58 -33.59
N ALA A 2 0.00 -39.59 -32.75
CA ALA A 2 -1.16 -38.75 -33.01
C ALA A 2 -0.86 -37.91 -34.25
N SER A 3 -1.73 -38.01 -35.26
CA SER A 3 -1.77 -37.10 -36.39
C SER A 3 -2.09 -35.70 -35.88
N TYR A 4 -1.06 -34.93 -35.54
CA TYR A 4 -1.19 -33.49 -35.32
C TYR A 4 -1.44 -32.87 -36.68
N GLY A 5 -2.72 -32.75 -37.03
CA GLY A 5 -3.18 -31.93 -38.16
C GLY A 5 -2.98 -30.46 -37.82
N GLY A 6 -1.72 -30.01 -37.83
CA GLY A 6 -1.38 -28.59 -37.68
C GLY A 6 -1.97 -27.77 -38.82
N VAL A 7 -2.46 -26.56 -38.51
CA VAL A 7 -3.13 -25.68 -39.46
C VAL A 7 -2.15 -25.15 -40.51
N LEU A 8 -0.85 -25.04 -40.19
CA LEU A 8 0.13 -24.45 -41.10
C LEU A 8 0.59 -25.39 -42.22
N LYS A 9 0.35 -26.70 -42.12
CA LYS A 9 0.79 -27.69 -43.11
C LYS A 9 0.25 -27.38 -44.53
N ASP A 10 -0.94 -26.79 -44.60
CA ASP A 10 -1.64 -26.45 -45.85
C ASP A 10 -1.24 -25.05 -46.39
N TYR A 11 -0.42 -24.29 -45.64
CA TYR A 11 0.03 -22.93 -45.97
C TYR A 11 1.50 -22.89 -46.38
N SER A 12 1.90 -23.86 -47.20
CA SER A 12 3.30 -24.05 -47.63
C SER A 12 3.74 -23.11 -48.76
N HIS A 13 2.84 -22.35 -49.37
CA HIS A 13 3.13 -21.51 -50.54
C HIS A 13 4.28 -20.50 -50.29
N SER A 14 5.16 -20.32 -51.28
CA SER A 14 6.39 -19.51 -51.16
C SER A 14 6.12 -18.03 -50.84
N SER A 15 5.02 -17.48 -51.37
CA SER A 15 4.59 -16.09 -51.09
C SER A 15 4.31 -15.80 -49.61
N LEU A 16 4.10 -16.83 -48.79
CA LEU A 16 3.80 -16.69 -47.36
C LEU A 16 5.07 -16.71 -46.49
N ASN A 17 6.23 -17.06 -47.05
CA ASN A 17 7.46 -17.25 -46.26
C ASN A 17 7.89 -15.99 -45.51
N GLU A 18 7.80 -14.82 -46.15
CA GLU A 18 8.11 -13.54 -45.51
C GLU A 18 7.12 -13.18 -44.40
N ALA A 19 5.84 -13.55 -44.55
CA ALA A 19 4.85 -13.36 -43.50
C ALA A 19 5.19 -14.22 -42.27
N PHE A 20 5.60 -15.49 -42.46
CA PHE A 20 6.04 -16.36 -41.38
C PHE A 20 7.31 -15.87 -40.68
N LYS A 21 8.31 -15.41 -41.45
CA LYS A 21 9.53 -14.79 -40.89
C LYS A 21 9.18 -13.56 -40.06
N SER A 22 8.29 -12.70 -40.56
CA SER A 22 7.81 -11.50 -39.87
C SER A 22 7.09 -11.84 -38.56
N GLN A 23 6.12 -12.75 -38.59
CA GLN A 23 5.38 -13.16 -37.39
C GLN A 23 6.31 -13.74 -36.33
N ASN A 24 7.24 -14.62 -36.72
CA ASN A 24 8.21 -15.20 -35.81
C ASN A 24 9.13 -14.12 -35.19
N SER A 25 9.57 -13.14 -35.99
CA SER A 25 10.34 -11.99 -35.52
C SER A 25 9.54 -11.16 -34.49
N VAL A 26 8.26 -10.91 -34.75
CA VAL A 26 7.36 -10.19 -33.82
C VAL A 26 7.19 -10.96 -32.51
N ASN A 27 7.00 -12.28 -32.55
CA ASN A 27 6.86 -13.10 -31.35
C ASN A 27 8.09 -13.00 -30.42
N PHE A 28 9.30 -13.08 -30.98
CA PHE A 28 10.53 -12.92 -30.17
C PHE A 28 10.73 -11.49 -29.67
N LYS A 29 10.30 -10.47 -30.42
CA LYS A 29 10.29 -9.09 -29.95
C LYS A 29 9.33 -8.92 -28.78
N LEU A 30 8.13 -9.50 -28.87
CA LEU A 30 7.15 -9.48 -27.78
C LEU A 30 7.73 -10.10 -26.50
N ILE A 31 8.34 -11.29 -26.59
CA ILE A 31 9.00 -11.93 -25.45
C ILE A 31 10.02 -11.02 -24.80
N LYS A 32 10.88 -10.38 -25.61
CA LYS A 32 11.89 -9.44 -25.12
C LYS A 32 11.25 -8.24 -24.44
N THR A 33 10.24 -7.65 -25.05
CA THR A 33 9.51 -6.50 -24.49
C THR A 33 8.82 -6.84 -23.17
N VAL A 34 8.17 -8.00 -23.07
CA VAL A 34 7.50 -8.43 -21.83
C VAL A 34 8.53 -8.71 -20.74
N SER A 35 9.65 -9.37 -21.07
CA SER A 35 10.76 -9.57 -20.12
C SER A 35 11.31 -8.25 -19.60
N ASP A 36 11.61 -7.29 -20.49
CA ASP A 36 12.16 -5.98 -20.10
C ASP A 36 11.19 -5.19 -19.23
N PHE A 37 9.91 -5.16 -19.60
CA PHE A 37 8.87 -4.55 -18.78
C PHE A 37 8.81 -5.17 -17.38
N THR A 38 8.85 -6.51 -17.31
CA THR A 38 8.77 -7.25 -16.04
C THR A 38 10.00 -6.98 -15.17
N GLU A 39 11.18 -6.87 -15.76
CA GLU A 39 12.42 -6.52 -15.04
C GLU A 39 12.34 -5.10 -14.47
N THR A 40 11.89 -4.12 -15.26
CA THR A 40 11.69 -2.75 -14.77
C THR A 40 10.64 -2.71 -13.66
N LEU A 41 9.54 -3.45 -13.81
CA LEU A 41 8.51 -3.54 -12.76
C LEU A 41 9.06 -4.14 -11.47
N SER A 42 9.90 -5.19 -11.57
CA SER A 42 10.61 -5.77 -10.43
C SER A 42 11.44 -4.73 -9.68
N GLN A 43 12.22 -3.92 -10.39
CA GLN A 43 13.06 -2.89 -9.79
C GLN A 43 12.22 -1.85 -9.04
N LEU A 44 11.09 -1.42 -9.60
CA LEU A 44 10.18 -0.49 -8.94
C LEU A 44 9.59 -1.07 -7.64
N TYR A 45 9.28 -2.36 -7.60
CA TYR A 45 8.83 -3.03 -6.37
C TYR A 45 9.95 -3.08 -5.31
N GLU A 46 11.20 -3.33 -5.71
CA GLU A 46 12.36 -3.36 -4.81
C GLU A 46 12.69 -1.97 -4.24
N GLU A 47 12.63 -0.93 -5.07
CA GLU A 47 12.78 0.46 -4.63
C GLU A 47 11.69 0.86 -3.64
N HIS A 48 10.43 0.52 -3.94
CA HIS A 48 9.31 0.79 -3.04
C HIS A 48 9.44 0.04 -1.70
N ALA A 49 9.82 -1.24 -1.74
CA ALA A 49 10.10 -2.02 -0.55
C ALA A 49 11.19 -1.37 0.31
N THR A 50 12.30 -0.94 -0.30
CA THR A 50 13.40 -0.28 0.38
C THR A 50 12.98 1.04 1.03
N ALA A 51 12.15 1.83 0.35
CA ALA A 51 11.60 3.07 0.88
C ALA A 51 10.70 2.80 2.11
N LEU A 52 9.82 1.80 2.04
CA LEU A 52 8.99 1.37 3.16
C LEU A 52 9.83 0.86 4.34
N GLN A 53 10.84 0.02 4.09
CA GLN A 53 11.72 -0.49 5.14
C GLN A 53 12.45 0.64 5.86
N THR A 54 12.95 1.62 5.10
CA THR A 54 13.63 2.79 5.65
C THR A 54 12.70 3.62 6.52
N LEU A 55 11.47 3.87 6.04
CA LEU A 55 10.43 4.57 6.80
C LEU A 55 10.15 3.86 8.13
N VAL A 56 9.85 2.56 8.09
CA VAL A 56 9.54 1.76 9.28
C VAL A 56 10.72 1.76 10.25
N SER A 57 11.94 1.51 9.78
CA SER A 57 13.14 1.47 10.62
C SER A 57 13.35 2.79 11.39
N ASN A 58 13.15 3.93 10.71
CA ASN A 58 13.26 5.25 11.34
C ASN A 58 12.22 5.45 12.45
N TYR A 59 10.96 5.06 12.22
CA TYR A 59 9.90 5.21 13.21
C TYR A 59 9.93 4.16 14.31
N ARG A 60 10.46 2.95 14.06
CA ARG A 60 10.72 1.94 15.10
C ARG A 60 11.69 2.47 16.14
N LYS A 61 12.77 3.13 15.72
CA LYS A 61 13.74 3.78 16.63
C LYS A 61 13.06 4.84 17.50
N LYS A 62 12.27 5.74 16.89
CA LYS A 62 11.48 6.74 17.63
C LYS A 62 10.47 6.10 18.59
N ASN A 63 9.84 4.99 18.17
CA ASN A 63 8.85 4.29 18.98
C ASN A 63 9.48 3.62 20.21
N VAL A 64 10.75 3.21 20.16
CA VAL A 64 11.47 2.72 21.33
C VAL A 64 11.62 3.81 22.39
N GLU A 65 11.93 5.04 22.01
CA GLU A 65 11.99 6.17 22.95
C GLU A 65 10.59 6.47 23.54
N LEU A 66 9.54 6.48 22.72
CA LEU A 66 8.17 6.65 23.19
C LEU A 66 7.74 5.59 24.21
N ARG A 67 8.18 4.34 24.06
CA ARG A 67 7.90 3.28 25.04
C ARG A 67 8.58 3.51 26.39
N LYS A 68 9.73 4.19 26.43
CA LYS A 68 10.41 4.52 27.69
C LYS A 68 9.68 5.62 28.46
N GLU A 69 9.08 6.57 27.75
CA GLU A 69 8.34 7.69 28.34
C GLU A 69 6.91 7.32 28.75
N ARG A 70 6.33 6.29 28.13
CA ARG A 70 4.95 5.89 28.36
C ARG A 70 4.76 5.27 29.76
N PRO A 71 3.62 5.52 30.43
CA PRO A 71 3.22 4.75 31.60
C PRO A 71 3.16 3.24 31.27
N ALA A 72 3.54 2.40 32.22
CA ALA A 72 3.58 0.93 32.10
C ALA A 72 2.18 0.26 32.05
N CYS A 73 1.16 0.93 31.50
CA CYS A 73 -0.20 0.41 31.31
C CYS A 73 -0.41 0.03 29.85
N HIS A 74 -1.36 -0.85 29.61
CA HIS A 74 -1.83 -1.13 28.26
C HIS A 74 -2.69 0.03 27.74
N LEU A 75 -2.29 0.58 26.59
CA LEU A 75 -3.00 1.64 25.88
C LEU A 75 -3.33 1.15 24.46
N ALA A 76 -4.61 0.99 24.16
CA ALA A 76 -5.09 0.46 22.89
C ALA A 76 -4.62 1.32 21.69
N ILE A 77 -4.56 2.63 21.88
CA ILE A 77 -4.07 3.55 20.83
C ILE A 77 -2.60 3.29 20.45
N PHE A 78 -1.74 2.93 21.42
CA PHE A 78 -0.35 2.59 21.15
C PHE A 78 -0.23 1.25 20.43
N GLN A 79 -1.05 0.27 20.80
CA GLN A 79 -1.09 -1.01 20.09
C GLN A 79 -1.52 -0.82 18.64
N ALA A 80 -2.56 -0.02 18.38
CA ALA A 80 -3.00 0.29 17.02
C ALA A 80 -1.89 0.96 16.18
N TRP A 81 -1.12 1.89 16.78
CA TRP A 81 0.05 2.49 16.14
C TRP A 81 1.16 1.47 15.84
N GLU A 82 1.47 0.58 16.78
CA GLU A 82 2.46 -0.48 16.59
C GLU A 82 2.07 -1.47 15.51
N SER A 83 0.78 -1.86 15.49
CA SER A 83 0.21 -2.70 14.42
C SER A 83 0.37 -2.00 13.07
N PHE A 84 0.08 -0.70 12.97
CA PHE A 84 0.24 0.01 11.69
C PHE A 84 1.70 0.02 11.20
N LEU A 85 2.68 0.25 12.09
CA LEU A 85 4.10 0.13 11.74
C LEU A 85 4.46 -1.29 11.26
N GLN A 86 3.91 -2.33 11.91
CA GLN A 86 4.11 -3.72 11.51
C GLN A 86 3.48 -4.04 10.15
N GLU A 87 2.30 -3.50 9.85
CA GLU A 87 1.64 -3.72 8.56
C GLU A 87 2.41 -3.08 7.40
N ALA A 88 2.98 -1.89 7.61
CA ALA A 88 3.86 -1.23 6.64
C ALA A 88 5.19 -1.99 6.44
N GLU A 89 5.73 -2.61 7.49
CA GLU A 89 6.91 -3.48 7.40
C GLU A 89 6.61 -4.76 6.60
N THR A 90 5.41 -5.31 6.81
CA THR A 90 4.95 -6.50 6.08
C THR A 90 4.71 -6.17 4.60
N ASP A 91 4.23 -4.96 4.29
CA ASP A 91 4.13 -4.47 2.90
C ASP A 91 5.50 -4.39 2.21
N SER A 92 6.54 -3.92 2.92
CA SER A 92 7.92 -3.91 2.44
C SER A 92 8.38 -5.32 2.03
N GLN A 93 8.21 -6.30 2.92
CA GLN A 93 8.58 -7.69 2.62
C GLN A 93 7.80 -8.25 1.44
N ALA A 94 6.48 -8.03 1.39
CA ALA A 94 5.64 -8.52 0.29
C ALA A 94 6.00 -7.89 -1.06
N CYS A 95 6.41 -6.60 -1.08
CA CYS A 95 6.93 -5.96 -2.29
C CYS A 95 8.25 -6.61 -2.76
N ASN A 96 9.16 -6.94 -1.85
CA ASN A 96 10.40 -7.67 -2.19
C ASN A 96 10.11 -9.07 -2.75
N ASP A 97 9.12 -9.78 -2.19
CA ASP A 97 8.73 -11.10 -2.69
C ASP A 97 8.18 -11.02 -4.12
N VAL A 98 7.33 -10.03 -4.41
CA VAL A 98 6.85 -9.75 -5.78
C VAL A 98 8.00 -9.41 -6.71
N ALA A 99 8.91 -8.52 -6.33
CA ALA A 99 10.09 -8.19 -7.12
C ALA A 99 10.91 -9.45 -7.46
N SER A 100 11.20 -10.27 -6.46
CA SER A 100 11.92 -11.53 -6.65
C SER A 100 11.23 -12.48 -7.64
N VAL A 101 9.91 -12.62 -7.57
CA VAL A 101 9.15 -13.46 -8.53
C VAL A 101 9.22 -12.86 -9.94
N LEU A 102 8.97 -11.56 -10.09
CA LEU A 102 9.00 -10.88 -11.39
C LEU A 102 10.38 -11.01 -12.07
N SER A 103 11.48 -10.77 -11.35
CA SER A 103 12.83 -10.91 -11.94
C SER A 103 13.23 -12.38 -12.15
N ARG A 104 13.11 -13.23 -11.12
CA ARG A 104 13.71 -14.57 -11.12
C ARG A 104 12.84 -15.67 -11.71
N GLN A 105 11.52 -15.49 -11.74
CA GLN A 105 10.58 -16.51 -12.21
C GLN A 105 9.90 -16.13 -13.53
N VAL A 106 9.75 -14.83 -13.80
CA VAL A 106 9.06 -14.32 -14.99
C VAL A 106 10.05 -13.79 -16.03
N SER A 107 10.74 -12.68 -15.76
CA SER A 107 11.61 -11.96 -16.71
C SER A 107 12.70 -12.87 -17.30
N ARG A 108 13.64 -13.31 -16.46
CA ARG A 108 14.79 -14.10 -16.93
C ARG A 108 14.39 -15.47 -17.48
N PRO A 109 13.54 -16.27 -16.82
CA PRO A 109 13.16 -17.58 -17.34
C PRO A 109 12.41 -17.54 -18.66
N MET A 110 11.66 -16.47 -18.97
CA MET A 110 10.99 -16.34 -20.27
C MET A 110 11.98 -16.27 -21.43
N LEU A 111 13.09 -15.55 -21.25
CA LEU A 111 14.18 -15.50 -22.23
C LEU A 111 14.87 -16.87 -22.35
N ASP A 112 15.18 -17.49 -21.22
CA ASP A 112 15.90 -18.78 -21.20
C ASP A 112 15.06 -19.90 -21.84
N LYS A 113 13.76 -19.99 -21.49
CA LYS A 113 12.82 -20.99 -22.03
C LYS A 113 12.57 -20.79 -23.53
N SER A 114 12.56 -19.55 -24.04
CA SER A 114 12.28 -19.28 -25.45
C SER A 114 13.52 -19.36 -26.37
N PHE A 115 14.74 -19.33 -25.80
CA PHE A 115 15.97 -19.23 -26.59
C PHE A 115 16.17 -20.41 -27.56
N HIS A 116 15.93 -21.64 -27.12
CA HIS A 116 16.11 -22.83 -27.96
C HIS A 116 15.16 -22.81 -29.18
N ARG A 117 13.90 -22.35 -29.00
CA ARG A 117 12.94 -22.16 -30.09
C ARG A 117 13.38 -21.06 -31.07
N LYS A 118 14.07 -20.01 -30.60
CA LYS A 118 14.69 -18.99 -31.48
C LYS A 118 15.71 -19.61 -32.41
N VAL A 119 16.59 -20.45 -31.88
CA VAL A 119 17.60 -21.17 -32.67
C VAL A 119 16.93 -22.11 -33.66
N GLN A 120 15.92 -22.87 -33.21
CA GLN A 120 15.17 -23.79 -34.08
C GLN A 120 14.48 -23.06 -35.24
N SER A 121 13.79 -21.94 -34.97
CA SER A 121 13.09 -21.17 -36.03
C SER A 121 14.06 -20.68 -37.12
N ARG A 122 15.27 -20.27 -36.74
CA ARG A 122 16.30 -19.83 -37.71
C ARG A 122 16.72 -20.99 -38.59
N LYS A 123 16.93 -22.17 -38.01
CA LYS A 123 17.29 -23.38 -38.76
C LYS A 123 16.19 -23.78 -39.74
N ILE A 124 14.91 -23.72 -39.35
CA ILE A 124 13.79 -24.02 -40.25
C ILE A 124 13.83 -23.13 -41.50
N PHE A 125 13.99 -21.81 -41.33
CA PHE A 125 14.08 -20.89 -42.48
C PHE A 125 15.32 -21.14 -43.34
N THR A 126 16.48 -21.39 -42.73
CA THR A 126 17.70 -21.75 -43.47
C THR A 126 17.58 -23.07 -44.22
N HIS A 127 16.93 -24.09 -43.63
CA HIS A 127 16.68 -25.36 -44.28
C HIS A 127 15.74 -25.18 -45.47
N ARG A 128 14.66 -24.40 -45.31
CA ARG A 128 13.75 -24.07 -46.41
C ARG A 128 14.48 -23.45 -47.59
N GLU A 129 15.30 -22.43 -47.35
CA GLU A 129 16.12 -21.78 -48.39
C GLU A 129 17.11 -22.75 -49.06
N SER A 130 17.68 -23.67 -48.27
CA SER A 130 18.57 -24.73 -48.78
C SER A 130 17.83 -25.71 -49.68
N PHE A 131 16.63 -26.14 -49.30
CA PHE A 131 15.79 -27.01 -50.13
C PHE A 131 15.33 -26.31 -51.41
N GLU A 132 14.90 -25.05 -51.33
CA GLU A 132 14.53 -24.24 -52.49
C GLU A 132 15.72 -24.11 -53.48
N THR A 133 16.94 -23.96 -52.97
CA THR A 133 18.16 -23.95 -53.80
C THR A 133 18.42 -25.30 -54.48
N ILE A 134 18.17 -26.42 -53.78
CA ILE A 134 18.32 -27.76 -54.34
C ILE A 134 17.29 -27.98 -55.46
N ILE A 135 16.03 -27.60 -55.24
CA ILE A 135 14.96 -27.70 -56.24
C ILE A 135 15.29 -26.85 -57.47
N ALA A 136 15.68 -25.58 -57.28
CA ALA A 136 16.03 -24.69 -58.39
C ALA A 136 17.17 -25.24 -59.27
N LYS A 137 18.21 -25.82 -58.65
CA LYS A 137 19.31 -26.47 -59.41
C LYS A 137 18.83 -27.69 -60.20
N THR A 138 17.90 -28.46 -59.66
CA THR A 138 17.31 -29.61 -60.35
C THR A 138 16.41 -29.17 -61.52
N GLU A 139 15.67 -28.07 -61.38
CA GLU A 139 14.89 -27.47 -62.46
C GLU A 139 15.79 -26.89 -63.58
N GLU A 140 16.90 -26.26 -63.22
CA GLU A 140 17.90 -25.77 -64.19
C GLU A 140 18.48 -26.91 -65.03
N LYS A 141 18.82 -28.04 -64.39
CA LYS A 141 19.28 -29.26 -65.09
C LYS A 141 18.22 -29.78 -66.06
N LEU A 142 16.95 -29.84 -65.64
CA LEU A 142 15.86 -30.25 -66.50
C LEU A 142 15.70 -29.32 -67.72
N SER A 143 15.78 -28.01 -67.50
CA SER A 143 15.73 -27.01 -68.57
C SER A 143 16.85 -27.22 -69.59
N LYS A 144 18.08 -27.51 -69.12
CA LYS A 144 19.21 -27.84 -69.99
C LYS A 144 18.97 -29.12 -70.80
N CYS A 145 18.59 -30.22 -70.16
CA CYS A 145 18.30 -31.47 -70.88
C CYS A 145 17.19 -31.30 -71.92
N ARG A 146 16.17 -30.48 -71.64
CA ARG A 146 15.11 -30.15 -72.59
C ARG A 146 15.63 -29.36 -73.80
N MET A 147 16.54 -28.42 -73.57
CA MET A 147 17.15 -27.62 -74.62
C MET A 147 18.03 -28.49 -75.53
N ASP A 148 18.86 -29.35 -74.93
CA ASP A 148 19.73 -30.29 -75.65
C ASP A 148 18.89 -31.25 -76.51
N TYR A 149 17.83 -31.85 -75.94
CA TYR A 149 16.88 -32.69 -76.68
C TYR A 149 16.26 -31.96 -77.88
N LYS A 150 15.80 -30.71 -77.69
CA LYS A 150 15.22 -29.89 -78.77
C LYS A 150 16.26 -29.61 -79.87
N GLN A 151 17.51 -29.34 -79.50
CA GLN A 151 18.59 -29.08 -80.43
C GLN A 151 18.93 -30.32 -81.27
N CYS A 152 19.12 -31.48 -80.63
CA CYS A 152 19.40 -32.75 -81.32
C CYS A 152 18.24 -33.15 -82.26
N HIS A 153 16.99 -32.93 -81.85
CA HIS A 153 15.83 -33.13 -82.72
C HIS A 153 15.86 -32.26 -83.98
N MET A 154 16.17 -30.96 -83.84
CA MET A 154 16.27 -30.06 -84.99
C MET A 154 17.43 -30.44 -85.91
N ALA A 155 18.59 -30.80 -85.34
CA ALA A 155 19.76 -31.23 -86.10
C ALA A 155 19.48 -32.50 -86.91
N HIS A 156 18.85 -33.51 -86.30
CA HIS A 156 18.45 -34.73 -87.00
C HIS A 156 17.42 -34.45 -88.11
N ARG A 157 16.45 -33.55 -87.88
CA ARG A 157 15.48 -33.14 -88.90
C ARG A 157 16.11 -32.43 -90.10
N GLN A 158 17.17 -31.65 -89.88
CA GLN A 158 17.86 -30.92 -90.95
C GLN A 158 18.81 -31.82 -91.74
N ASN A 159 19.48 -32.77 -91.08
CA ASN A 159 20.42 -33.68 -91.71
C ASN A 159 20.29 -35.12 -91.14
N PRO A 160 19.36 -35.93 -91.69
CA PRO A 160 19.10 -37.27 -91.19
C PRO A 160 20.29 -38.21 -91.42
N SER A 161 20.84 -38.76 -90.34
CA SER A 161 21.91 -39.76 -90.37
C SER A 161 21.76 -40.72 -89.18
N GLN A 162 22.42 -41.88 -89.24
CA GLN A 162 22.43 -42.83 -88.12
C GLN A 162 23.06 -42.23 -86.86
N HIS A 163 24.10 -41.42 -87.02
CA HIS A 163 24.75 -40.74 -85.89
C HIS A 163 23.82 -39.70 -85.23
N SER A 164 23.19 -38.83 -86.03
CA SER A 164 22.26 -37.82 -85.50
C SER A 164 21.00 -38.44 -84.89
N LEU A 165 20.60 -39.64 -85.34
CA LEU A 165 19.51 -40.41 -84.71
C LEU A 165 19.91 -40.91 -83.31
N THR A 166 21.11 -41.46 -83.16
CA THR A 166 21.62 -41.92 -81.85
C THR A 166 21.69 -40.76 -80.85
N GLU A 167 22.28 -39.62 -81.24
CA GLU A 167 22.37 -38.44 -80.35
C GLU A 167 20.99 -37.91 -79.94
N TYR A 168 20.02 -37.93 -80.85
CA TYR A 168 18.64 -37.55 -80.55
C TYR A 168 17.98 -38.50 -79.53
N ILE A 169 18.15 -39.81 -79.70
CA ILE A 169 17.62 -40.83 -78.77
C ILE A 169 18.28 -40.70 -77.40
N ASP A 170 19.61 -40.49 -77.35
CA ASP A 170 20.34 -40.33 -76.09
C ASP A 170 19.90 -39.07 -75.34
N ALA A 171 19.75 -37.93 -76.04
CA ALA A 171 19.24 -36.69 -75.46
C ALA A 171 17.78 -36.82 -74.99
N HIS A 172 16.96 -37.58 -75.72
CA HIS A 172 15.59 -37.90 -75.30
C HIS A 172 15.58 -38.68 -73.98
N ASN A 173 16.36 -39.77 -73.91
CA ASN A 173 16.44 -40.62 -72.72
C ASN A 173 16.94 -39.83 -71.51
N ALA A 174 17.98 -39.00 -71.69
CA ALA A 174 18.50 -38.13 -70.64
C ALA A 174 17.45 -37.12 -70.15
N TYR A 175 16.70 -36.50 -71.08
CA TYR A 175 15.62 -35.58 -70.73
C TYR A 175 14.49 -36.28 -69.95
N VAL A 176 14.02 -37.44 -70.41
CA VAL A 176 12.95 -38.20 -69.73
C VAL A 176 13.39 -38.63 -68.33
N GLN A 177 14.61 -39.14 -68.17
CA GLN A 177 15.15 -39.51 -66.86
C GLN A 177 15.22 -38.30 -65.91
N GLN A 178 15.74 -37.16 -66.39
CA GLN A 178 15.81 -35.94 -65.58
C GLN A 178 14.42 -35.39 -65.25
N LEU A 179 13.45 -35.50 -66.15
CA LEU A 179 12.06 -35.09 -65.92
C LEU A 179 11.43 -35.90 -64.77
N HIS A 180 11.60 -37.22 -64.77
CA HIS A 180 11.11 -38.07 -63.69
C HIS A 180 11.82 -37.77 -62.37
N ALA A 181 13.14 -37.55 -62.38
CA ALA A 181 13.89 -37.16 -61.19
C ALA A 181 13.42 -35.82 -60.62
N THR A 182 13.22 -34.80 -61.47
CA THR A 182 12.71 -33.48 -61.06
C THR A 182 11.30 -33.57 -60.48
N ASN A 183 10.39 -34.29 -61.15
CA ASN A 183 9.02 -34.46 -60.65
C ASN A 183 8.98 -35.19 -59.31
N GLY A 184 9.77 -36.25 -59.14
CA GLY A 184 9.86 -36.96 -57.86
C GLY A 184 10.42 -36.08 -56.73
N MET A 185 11.41 -35.23 -57.02
CA MET A 185 11.92 -34.26 -56.06
C MET A 185 10.89 -33.19 -55.69
N LEU A 186 10.13 -32.67 -56.66
CA LEU A 186 9.06 -31.69 -56.42
C LEU A 186 7.93 -32.29 -55.57
N GLU A 187 7.53 -33.53 -55.85
CA GLU A 187 6.51 -34.23 -55.08
C GLU A 187 6.96 -34.43 -53.62
N ALA A 188 8.16 -34.96 -53.38
CA ALA A 188 8.70 -35.14 -52.03
C ALA A 188 8.90 -33.80 -51.28
N TYR A 189 9.25 -32.73 -51.99
CA TYR A 189 9.41 -31.41 -51.38
C TYR A 189 8.05 -30.81 -50.97
N HIS A 190 7.07 -30.80 -51.88
CA HIS A 190 5.79 -30.13 -51.67
C HIS A 190 4.79 -30.94 -50.84
N CYS A 191 4.78 -32.26 -50.96
CA CYS A 191 3.84 -33.13 -50.25
C CYS A 191 4.33 -33.57 -48.88
N ASP A 192 5.65 -33.68 -48.68
CA ASP A 192 6.22 -34.16 -47.42
C ASP A 192 7.07 -33.08 -46.73
N THR A 193 8.19 -32.69 -47.34
CA THR A 193 9.23 -31.92 -46.65
C THR A 193 8.73 -30.57 -46.13
N LEU A 194 8.05 -29.81 -46.99
CA LEU A 194 7.60 -28.47 -46.67
C LEU A 194 6.45 -28.47 -45.64
N PRO A 195 5.44 -29.35 -45.74
CA PRO A 195 4.46 -29.55 -44.66
C PRO A 195 5.08 -29.87 -43.30
N HIS A 196 6.13 -30.71 -43.23
CA HIS A 196 6.82 -30.99 -41.96
C HIS A 196 7.52 -29.75 -41.40
N LEU A 197 8.19 -28.94 -42.24
CA LEU A 197 8.77 -27.67 -41.80
C LEU A 197 7.71 -26.71 -41.26
N MET A 198 6.51 -26.71 -41.84
CA MET A 198 5.40 -25.87 -41.36
C MET A 198 4.85 -26.36 -40.01
N GLN A 199 4.78 -27.67 -39.79
CA GLN A 199 4.42 -28.24 -38.49
C GLN A 199 5.44 -27.87 -37.40
N GLU A 200 6.74 -27.98 -37.68
CA GLU A 200 7.76 -27.55 -36.73
C GLU A 200 7.65 -26.05 -36.38
N LEU A 201 7.29 -25.21 -37.36
CA LEU A 201 7.07 -23.79 -37.13
C LEU A 201 5.82 -23.52 -36.27
N GLU A 202 4.76 -24.31 -36.45
CA GLU A 202 3.56 -24.26 -35.63
C GLU A 202 3.82 -24.67 -34.19
N GLU A 203 4.61 -25.73 -33.97
CA GLU A 203 5.06 -26.15 -32.64
C GLU A 203 5.84 -25.03 -31.94
N ILE A 204 6.76 -24.37 -32.65
CA ILE A 204 7.48 -23.21 -32.13
C ILE A 204 6.49 -22.11 -31.72
N HIS A 205 5.53 -21.78 -32.57
CA HIS A 205 4.55 -20.75 -32.27
C HIS A 205 3.75 -21.06 -31.00
N ASN A 206 3.23 -22.29 -30.89
CA ASN A 206 2.44 -22.73 -29.75
C ASN A 206 3.25 -22.69 -28.44
N ASP A 207 4.49 -23.16 -28.47
CA ASP A 207 5.39 -23.11 -27.32
C ASP A 207 5.70 -21.68 -26.87
N LEU A 208 6.00 -20.78 -27.81
CA LEU A 208 6.27 -19.38 -27.48
C LEU A 208 5.05 -18.70 -26.86
N SER A 209 3.86 -18.95 -27.42
CA SER A 209 2.60 -18.44 -26.88
C SER A 209 2.33 -18.97 -25.47
N GLY A 210 2.56 -20.26 -25.23
CA GLY A 210 2.47 -20.87 -23.89
C GLY A 210 3.43 -20.24 -22.90
N ILE A 211 4.72 -20.12 -23.26
CA ILE A 211 5.74 -19.50 -22.41
C ILE A 211 5.34 -18.08 -22.00
N VAL A 212 4.88 -17.25 -22.94
CA VAL A 212 4.44 -15.88 -22.67
C VAL A 212 3.21 -15.85 -21.77
N SER A 213 2.20 -16.66 -22.08
CA SER A 213 0.96 -16.72 -21.30
C SER A 213 1.20 -17.14 -19.86
N ASP A 214 1.96 -18.22 -19.64
CA ASP A 214 2.29 -18.73 -18.31
C ASP A 214 3.07 -17.71 -17.48
N SER A 215 4.01 -17.01 -18.12
CA SER A 215 4.82 -15.98 -17.48
C SER A 215 3.98 -14.76 -17.07
N LEU A 216 3.09 -14.30 -17.96
CA LEU A 216 2.16 -13.21 -17.67
C LEU A 216 1.18 -13.59 -16.55
N PHE A 217 0.65 -14.81 -16.59
CA PHE A 217 -0.21 -15.34 -15.54
C PHE A 217 0.51 -15.32 -14.18
N GLN A 218 1.73 -15.85 -14.12
CA GLN A 218 2.51 -15.89 -12.88
C GLN A 218 2.80 -14.49 -12.32
N GLY A 219 3.14 -13.53 -13.18
CA GLY A 219 3.35 -12.14 -12.77
C GLY A 219 2.07 -11.47 -12.25
N ALA A 220 0.92 -11.73 -12.89
CA ALA A 220 -0.36 -11.21 -12.44
C ALA A 220 -0.82 -11.84 -11.12
N ASP A 221 -0.64 -13.16 -10.97
CA ASP A 221 -1.08 -13.93 -9.81
C ASP A 221 -0.36 -13.48 -8.53
N VAL A 222 0.97 -13.30 -8.58
CA VAL A 222 1.73 -12.85 -7.39
C VAL A 222 1.32 -11.44 -6.94
N ILE A 223 1.04 -10.54 -7.89
CA ILE A 223 0.57 -9.17 -7.59
C ILE A 223 -0.85 -9.21 -7.00
N ALA A 224 -1.73 -10.03 -7.57
CA ALA A 224 -3.10 -10.21 -7.08
C ALA A 224 -3.13 -10.79 -5.66
N SER A 225 -2.30 -11.82 -5.39
CA SER A 225 -2.16 -12.42 -4.07
C SER A 225 -1.70 -11.39 -3.04
N LYS A 226 -0.65 -10.62 -3.36
CA LYS A 226 -0.18 -9.52 -2.51
C LYS A 226 -1.31 -8.53 -2.18
N ALA A 227 -2.06 -8.09 -3.19
CA ALA A 227 -3.13 -7.12 -3.01
C ALA A 227 -4.26 -7.66 -2.12
N SER A 228 -4.64 -8.93 -2.29
CA SER A 228 -5.65 -9.60 -1.46
C SER A 228 -5.23 -9.67 0.01
N ASP A 229 -3.98 -10.08 0.27
CA ASP A 229 -3.48 -10.23 1.64
C ASP A 229 -3.24 -8.88 2.31
N GLN A 230 -2.77 -7.88 1.55
CA GLN A 230 -2.68 -6.50 2.01
C GLN A 230 -4.06 -5.98 2.45
N ALA A 231 -5.10 -6.16 1.63
CA ALA A 231 -6.45 -5.72 1.96
C ALA A 231 -6.96 -6.36 3.28
N LYS A 232 -6.81 -7.68 3.44
CA LYS A 232 -7.22 -8.39 4.68
C LYS A 232 -6.52 -7.83 5.91
N ARG A 233 -5.21 -7.59 5.84
CA ARG A 233 -4.40 -7.05 6.94
C ARG A 233 -4.86 -5.65 7.33
N TYR A 234 -5.04 -4.75 6.37
CA TYR A 234 -5.49 -3.38 6.67
C TYR A 234 -6.93 -3.32 7.17
N ILE A 235 -7.83 -4.20 6.72
CA ILE A 235 -9.18 -4.32 7.29
C ILE A 235 -9.10 -4.71 8.78
N SER A 236 -8.23 -5.66 9.13
CA SER A 236 -7.99 -6.04 10.53
C SER A 236 -7.48 -4.84 11.36
N LEU A 237 -6.53 -4.07 10.81
CA LEU A 237 -6.02 -2.85 11.46
C LEU A 237 -7.13 -1.80 11.64
N THR A 238 -7.99 -1.57 10.64
CA THR A 238 -9.13 -0.66 10.76
C THR A 238 -10.04 -1.08 11.91
N ASN A 239 -10.35 -2.37 12.02
CA ASN A 239 -11.16 -2.89 13.13
C ASN A 239 -10.50 -2.67 14.50
N GLN A 240 -9.18 -2.86 14.60
CA GLN A 240 -8.41 -2.56 15.82
C GLN A 240 -8.49 -1.07 16.18
N CYS A 241 -8.33 -0.18 15.21
CA CYS A 241 -8.45 1.26 15.42
C CYS A 241 -9.85 1.66 15.89
N SER A 242 -10.91 1.09 15.29
CA SER A 242 -12.30 1.34 15.70
C SER A 242 -12.64 0.82 17.09
N ALA A 243 -11.91 -0.19 17.58
CA ALA A 243 -12.09 -0.75 18.91
C ALA A 243 -11.38 0.05 20.03
N VAL A 244 -10.59 1.09 19.69
CA VAL A 244 -9.91 1.93 20.67
C VAL A 244 -10.93 2.69 21.52
N SER A 245 -10.84 2.53 22.85
CA SER A 245 -11.74 3.16 23.81
C SER A 245 -10.98 4.07 24.77
N PRO A 246 -11.07 5.40 24.62
CA PRO A 246 -10.39 6.35 25.50
C PRO A 246 -10.74 6.20 27.00
N PRO A 247 -12.02 5.97 27.39
CA PRO A 247 -12.36 5.71 28.80
C PRO A 247 -11.68 4.45 29.34
N GLN A 248 -11.55 3.41 28.52
CA GLN A 248 -10.88 2.16 28.92
C GLN A 248 -9.37 2.37 29.11
N ASP A 249 -8.73 3.10 28.19
CA ASP A 249 -7.31 3.47 28.31
C ASP A 249 -7.06 4.30 29.57
N LEU A 250 -7.93 5.26 29.87
CA LEU A 250 -7.85 6.03 31.12
C LEU A 250 -8.04 5.15 32.35
N ALA A 251 -9.00 4.21 32.33
CA ALA A 251 -9.19 3.26 33.41
C ALA A 251 -7.97 2.35 33.61
N ASN A 252 -7.30 1.94 32.54
CA ASN A 252 -6.04 1.19 32.61
C ASN A 252 -4.92 2.01 33.25
N PHE A 253 -4.81 3.28 32.87
CA PHE A 253 -3.83 4.20 33.43
C PHE A 253 -4.07 4.45 34.93
N VAL A 254 -5.30 4.79 35.33
CA VAL A 254 -5.65 5.07 36.73
C VAL A 254 -5.39 3.86 37.64
N ARG A 255 -5.59 2.63 37.14
CA ARG A 255 -5.29 1.40 37.88
C ARG A 255 -3.81 1.23 38.26
N LEU A 256 -2.89 1.88 37.55
CA LEU A 256 -1.46 1.87 37.90
C LEU A 256 -1.06 2.94 38.89
N LEU A 257 -1.89 3.98 39.07
CA LEU A 257 -1.59 5.01 40.05
C LEU A 257 -1.75 4.44 41.45
N ALA A 258 -0.77 4.70 42.32
CA ALA A 258 -0.87 4.32 43.72
C ALA A 258 -2.13 4.98 44.32
N GLN A 259 -3.10 4.17 44.73
CA GLN A 259 -4.28 4.71 45.39
C GLN A 259 -3.87 5.22 46.78
N PRO A 260 -4.23 6.48 47.13
CA PRO A 260 -4.06 6.96 48.49
C PRO A 260 -4.77 6.01 49.46
N SER A 261 -4.10 5.60 50.52
CA SER A 261 -4.64 4.68 51.55
C SER A 261 -5.88 5.25 52.27
N GLN A 262 -6.11 6.56 52.18
CA GLN A 262 -7.34 7.21 52.60
C GLN A 262 -7.74 8.29 51.57
N ALA A 263 -9.04 8.36 51.27
CA ALA A 263 -9.58 9.48 50.50
C ALA A 263 -9.24 10.80 51.21
N GLN A 264 -8.69 11.76 50.46
CA GLN A 264 -8.31 13.05 51.01
C GLN A 264 -9.57 13.76 51.55
N LYS A 265 -9.71 13.82 52.88
CA LYS A 265 -10.75 14.62 53.52
C LYS A 265 -10.49 16.10 53.25
N VAL A 266 -11.56 16.88 53.10
CA VAL A 266 -11.45 18.35 52.92
C VAL A 266 -10.66 18.92 54.11
N PRO A 267 -9.51 19.58 53.89
CA PRO A 267 -8.70 20.13 54.97
C PRO A 267 -9.45 21.31 55.60
N ARG A 268 -10.05 21.09 56.77
CA ARG A 268 -10.73 22.14 57.54
C ARG A 268 -9.75 22.80 58.50
N ARG A 269 -9.80 24.13 58.60
CA ARG A 269 -9.03 24.89 59.58
C ARG A 269 -9.87 25.04 60.86
N PRO A 270 -9.39 24.57 62.03
CA PRO A 270 -10.09 24.78 63.28
C PRO A 270 -9.93 26.24 63.75
N PHE A 271 -10.87 26.72 64.56
CA PHE A 271 -10.69 27.96 65.31
C PHE A 271 -9.54 27.78 66.32
N ALA A 272 -8.58 28.70 66.33
CA ALA A 272 -7.45 28.69 67.25
C ALA A 272 -7.53 29.93 68.17
N PRO A 273 -7.78 29.78 69.47
CA PRO A 273 -7.74 30.90 70.41
C PRO A 273 -6.31 31.45 70.55
N PRO A 274 -6.13 32.71 70.98
CA PRO A 274 -4.80 33.26 71.27
C PRO A 274 -4.05 32.34 72.24
N GLN A 275 -2.84 31.93 71.87
CA GLN A 275 -1.95 31.18 72.77
C GLN A 275 -1.17 32.20 73.62
N GLY A 276 -1.09 31.98 74.94
CA GLY A 276 -0.17 32.73 75.80
C GLY A 276 1.28 32.43 75.43
N GLU A 277 2.19 33.38 75.66
CA GLU A 277 3.62 33.14 75.41
C GLU A 277 4.12 31.95 76.26
N PRO A 278 4.96 31.05 75.71
CA PRO A 278 5.50 29.93 76.47
C PRO A 278 6.50 30.45 77.50
N GLY A 279 6.04 30.67 78.74
CA GLY A 279 6.87 31.12 79.85
C GLY A 279 6.15 31.96 80.91
N GLU A 280 4.93 32.44 80.64
CA GLU A 280 4.12 33.10 81.68
C GLU A 280 3.45 32.05 82.57
N GLU A 281 4.20 31.57 83.55
CA GLU A 281 3.63 30.92 84.73
C GLU A 281 2.70 31.91 85.44
N MET A 282 1.39 31.67 85.32
CA MET A 282 0.33 32.06 86.26
C MET A 282 0.52 33.43 86.94
N GLY A 283 0.74 34.48 86.15
CA GLY A 283 0.72 35.86 86.60
C GLY A 283 -0.65 36.47 86.35
N ASP A 284 -1.46 36.58 87.41
CA ASP A 284 -2.68 37.39 87.58
C ASP A 284 -3.28 37.98 86.28
N HIS A 285 -3.80 37.10 85.41
CA HIS A 285 -4.53 37.52 84.22
C HIS A 285 -5.79 38.24 84.68
N ASN A 286 -5.87 39.55 84.40
CA ASN A 286 -7.04 40.39 84.59
C ASN A 286 -8.33 39.58 84.28
N GLU A 287 -9.12 39.21 85.30
CA GLU A 287 -10.35 38.40 85.22
C GLU A 287 -11.40 38.96 84.24
N MET A 288 -11.15 40.16 83.71
CA MET A 288 -12.04 40.91 82.85
C MET A 288 -11.92 40.61 81.35
N THR A 289 -11.00 39.74 80.90
CA THR A 289 -10.85 39.43 79.46
C THR A 289 -11.68 38.20 79.06
N PRO A 290 -12.74 38.34 78.23
CA PRO A 290 -13.64 37.22 77.92
C PRO A 290 -12.99 36.18 77.00
N ASN A 291 -13.18 34.91 77.34
CA ASN A 291 -12.77 33.77 76.50
C ASN A 291 -13.66 33.65 75.26
N LEU A 292 -13.14 34.08 74.10
CA LEU A 292 -13.87 34.06 72.83
C LEU A 292 -13.91 32.65 72.21
N ARG A 293 -15.07 32.28 71.68
CA ARG A 293 -15.32 31.00 70.98
C ARG A 293 -15.45 31.22 69.47
N ASN A 294 -15.67 30.15 68.71
CA ASN A 294 -15.88 30.18 67.26
C ASN A 294 -17.24 30.80 66.85
N GLU A 295 -17.61 31.94 67.43
CA GLU A 295 -18.91 32.60 67.31
C GLU A 295 -18.70 34.12 67.16
N LEU A 296 -19.71 34.82 66.64
CA LEU A 296 -19.66 36.28 66.53
C LEU A 296 -20.10 36.91 67.86
N VAL A 297 -19.42 37.97 68.28
CA VAL A 297 -19.71 38.70 69.53
C VAL A 297 -20.47 39.99 69.22
N PHE A 298 -21.65 40.15 69.82
CA PHE A 298 -22.52 41.33 69.65
C PHE A 298 -22.53 42.17 70.93
N ASP A 299 -21.94 43.36 70.89
CA ASP A 299 -22.07 44.40 71.89
C ASP A 299 -22.68 45.68 71.26
N ARG A 300 -22.92 46.73 72.07
CA ARG A 300 -23.51 47.98 71.58
C ARG A 300 -22.72 48.64 70.44
N HIS A 301 -21.41 48.45 70.37
CA HIS A 301 -20.55 49.03 69.32
C HIS A 301 -20.40 48.07 68.12
N SER A 302 -20.27 46.77 68.34
CA SER A 302 -20.07 45.75 67.31
C SER A 302 -21.34 45.47 66.52
N THR A 303 -22.53 45.62 67.11
CA THR A 303 -23.82 45.36 66.42
C THR A 303 -24.03 46.25 65.20
N LEU A 304 -23.65 47.54 65.28
CA LEU A 304 -23.74 48.47 64.15
C LEU A 304 -22.75 48.10 63.03
N SER A 305 -21.52 47.75 63.40
CA SER A 305 -20.48 47.31 62.47
C SER A 305 -20.85 45.99 61.76
N GLN A 306 -21.38 45.01 62.51
CA GLN A 306 -21.78 43.70 61.98
C GLN A 306 -22.99 43.81 61.03
N ARG A 307 -23.96 44.69 61.31
CA ARG A 307 -25.08 44.95 60.38
C ARG A 307 -24.60 45.54 59.06
N SER A 308 -23.71 46.55 59.12
CA SER A 308 -23.10 47.14 57.94
C SER A 308 -22.29 46.12 57.12
N ALA A 309 -21.49 45.29 57.79
CA ALA A 309 -20.73 44.21 57.15
C ALA A 309 -21.66 43.18 56.49
N LEU A 310 -22.75 42.77 57.14
CA LEU A 310 -23.73 41.85 56.56
C LEU A 310 -24.42 42.43 55.32
N GLU A 311 -24.77 43.72 55.33
CA GLU A 311 -25.32 44.40 54.15
C GLU A 311 -24.32 44.46 53.00
N SER A 312 -23.05 44.72 53.30
CA SER A 312 -21.96 44.69 52.32
C SER A 312 -21.80 43.29 51.70
N LEU A 313 -21.78 42.24 52.52
CA LEU A 313 -21.69 40.85 52.06
C LEU A 313 -22.89 40.45 51.19
N LYS A 314 -24.10 40.91 51.53
CA LYS A 314 -25.30 40.68 50.70
C LYS A 314 -25.18 41.33 49.33
N ARG A 315 -24.67 42.56 49.25
CA ARG A 315 -24.45 43.25 47.96
C ARG A 315 -23.40 42.53 47.12
N GLU A 316 -22.27 42.19 47.72
CA GLU A 316 -21.18 41.46 47.05
C GLU A 316 -21.63 40.07 46.56
N ALA A 317 -22.45 39.36 47.34
CA ALA A 317 -23.03 38.08 46.93
C ALA A 317 -23.90 38.21 45.67
N ILE A 318 -24.78 39.22 45.61
CA ILE A 318 -25.64 39.47 44.45
C ILE A 318 -24.79 39.80 43.21
N GLU A 319 -23.74 40.62 43.38
CA GLU A 319 -22.83 40.96 42.29
C GLU A 319 -22.09 39.72 41.75
N LEU A 320 -21.55 38.88 42.65
CA LEU A 320 -20.90 37.63 42.25
C LEU A 320 -21.86 36.66 41.55
N GLU A 321 -23.12 36.56 42.01
CA GLU A 321 -24.13 35.74 41.36
C GLU A 321 -24.43 36.21 39.93
N LEU A 322 -24.48 37.52 39.71
CA LEU A 322 -24.63 38.10 38.38
C LEU A 322 -23.42 37.80 37.49
N GLN A 323 -22.20 38.01 38.00
CA GLN A 323 -20.96 37.72 37.27
C GLN A 323 -20.84 36.23 36.92
N ILE A 324 -21.21 35.33 37.84
CA ILE A 324 -21.24 33.88 37.61
C ILE A 324 -22.19 33.54 36.47
N ARG A 325 -23.40 34.13 36.47
CA ARG A 325 -24.39 33.88 35.41
C ARG A 325 -23.86 34.34 34.04
N GLN A 326 -23.28 35.54 33.97
CA GLN A 326 -22.66 36.05 32.74
C GLN A 326 -21.53 35.15 32.24
N LEU A 327 -20.68 34.64 33.14
CA LEU A 327 -19.60 33.72 32.79
C LEU A 327 -20.14 32.37 32.29
N GLN A 328 -21.21 31.85 32.89
CA GLN A 328 -21.88 30.62 32.43
C GLN A 328 -22.42 30.79 31.01
N ASP A 329 -23.15 31.88 30.74
CA ASP A 329 -23.71 32.17 29.42
C ASP A 329 -22.60 32.32 28.35
N ALA A 330 -21.49 32.99 28.70
CA ALA A 330 -20.34 33.14 27.83
C ALA A 330 -19.67 31.79 27.52
N ILE A 331 -19.47 30.94 28.52
CA ILE A 331 -18.90 29.59 28.36
C ILE A 331 -19.79 28.74 27.45
N ASP A 332 -21.12 28.79 27.63
CA ASP A 332 -22.05 28.04 26.79
C ASP A 332 -22.03 28.51 25.33
N ALA A 333 -21.94 29.82 25.09
CA ALA A 333 -21.78 30.38 23.74
C ALA A 333 -20.46 29.93 23.08
N LEU A 334 -19.36 29.95 23.85
CA LEU A 334 -18.05 29.48 23.39
C LEU A 334 -18.07 27.97 23.11
N ASN A 335 -18.66 27.14 23.98
CA ASN A 335 -18.78 25.69 23.78
C ASN A 335 -19.58 25.38 22.50
N ARG A 336 -20.71 26.04 22.25
CA ARG A 336 -21.48 25.85 20.99
C ARG A 336 -20.69 26.23 19.75
N THR A 337 -19.89 27.29 19.85
CA THR A 337 -19.02 27.73 18.75
C THR A 337 -17.88 26.73 18.53
N GLN A 338 -17.32 26.19 19.61
CA GLN A 338 -16.31 25.15 19.57
C GLN A 338 -16.86 23.87 18.92
N THR A 339 -18.03 23.37 19.33
CA THR A 339 -18.65 22.17 18.76
C THR A 339 -18.88 22.32 17.26
N ARG A 340 -19.47 23.44 16.82
CA ARG A 340 -19.65 23.73 15.39
C ARG A 340 -18.33 23.83 14.64
N GLY A 341 -17.30 24.37 15.29
CA GLY A 341 -15.95 24.42 14.75
C GLY A 341 -15.36 23.02 14.55
N ILE A 342 -15.52 22.13 15.53
CA ILE A 342 -15.06 20.73 15.44
C ILE A 342 -15.82 19.98 14.33
N GLU A 343 -17.15 20.07 14.31
CA GLU A 343 -17.99 19.44 13.28
C GLU A 343 -17.66 19.97 11.87
N GLY A 344 -17.36 21.27 11.76
CA GLY A 344 -16.93 21.91 10.53
C GLY A 344 -15.43 21.77 10.22
N GLN A 345 -14.68 20.99 10.99
CA GLN A 345 -13.22 20.78 10.83
C GLN A 345 -12.38 22.08 10.88
N LEU A 346 -12.88 23.12 11.52
CA LEU A 346 -12.22 24.42 11.71
C LEU A 346 -11.28 24.41 12.92
N TYR A 347 -10.29 23.50 12.94
CA TYR A 347 -9.43 23.26 14.09
C TYR A 347 -8.60 24.49 14.52
N ASN A 348 -8.16 25.32 13.59
CA ASN A 348 -7.44 26.57 13.93
C ASN A 348 -8.29 27.51 14.78
N LYS A 349 -9.56 27.70 14.38
CA LYS A 349 -10.52 28.53 15.13
C LYS A 349 -10.88 27.91 16.48
N VAL A 350 -11.02 26.59 16.54
CA VAL A 350 -11.22 25.85 17.80
C VAL A 350 -10.05 26.07 18.74
N ASN A 351 -8.82 26.06 18.22
CA ASN A 351 -7.60 26.26 19.00
C ASN A 351 -7.49 27.70 19.52
N GLU A 352 -7.76 28.70 18.68
CA GLU A 352 -7.81 30.11 19.08
C GLU A 352 -8.83 30.37 20.21
N LEU A 353 -9.97 29.68 20.18
CA LEU A 353 -11.01 29.79 21.21
C LEU A 353 -10.67 29.05 22.52
N GLN A 354 -9.74 28.09 22.48
CA GLN A 354 -9.48 27.19 23.60
C GLN A 354 -8.93 27.92 24.82
N GLU A 355 -8.06 28.92 24.61
CA GLU A 355 -7.48 29.72 25.70
C GLU A 355 -8.55 30.55 26.40
N ASP A 356 -9.36 31.30 25.65
CA ASP A 356 -10.46 32.10 26.22
C ASP A 356 -11.47 31.21 26.96
N LEU A 357 -11.88 30.08 26.37
CA LEU A 357 -12.77 29.13 27.02
C LEU A 357 -12.20 28.59 28.34
N SER A 358 -10.89 28.29 28.39
CA SER A 358 -10.20 27.84 29.60
C SER A 358 -10.17 28.93 30.66
N MET A 359 -9.86 30.17 30.27
CA MET A 359 -9.84 31.33 31.16
C MET A 359 -11.23 31.63 31.75
N LYS A 360 -12.28 31.63 30.93
CA LYS A 360 -13.66 31.81 31.43
C LYS A 360 -14.07 30.71 32.41
N LYS A 361 -13.72 29.45 32.13
CA LYS A 361 -13.98 28.32 33.04
C LYS A 361 -13.24 28.50 34.37
N PHE A 362 -12.00 28.97 34.34
CA PHE A 362 -11.23 29.29 35.54
C PHE A 362 -11.88 30.43 36.35
N ASP A 363 -12.19 31.56 35.71
CA ASP A 363 -12.84 32.72 36.33
C ASP A 363 -14.17 32.33 36.97
N LEU A 364 -14.98 31.52 36.28
CA LEU A 364 -16.23 30.99 36.80
C LEU A 364 -16.00 30.22 38.11
N ARG A 365 -15.00 29.31 38.14
CA ARG A 365 -14.67 28.53 39.34
C ARG A 365 -14.15 29.41 40.46
N ALA A 366 -13.30 30.40 40.16
CA ALA A 366 -12.81 31.35 41.15
C ALA A 366 -13.97 32.12 41.80
N LYS A 367 -14.88 32.67 41.00
CA LYS A 367 -16.06 33.40 41.49
C LYS A 367 -17.00 32.51 42.31
N GLN A 368 -17.20 31.25 41.92
CA GLN A 368 -17.97 30.28 42.69
C GLN A 368 -17.35 30.01 44.08
N ILE A 369 -16.02 29.90 44.16
CA ILE A 369 -15.30 29.73 45.43
C ILE A 369 -15.47 30.99 46.30
N HIS A 370 -15.33 32.20 45.74
CA HIS A 370 -15.55 33.46 46.45
C HIS A 370 -16.99 33.58 46.97
N LEU A 371 -17.99 33.27 46.13
CA LEU A 371 -19.39 33.28 46.55
C LEU A 371 -19.66 32.28 47.68
N ALA A 372 -19.05 31.10 47.64
CA ALA A 372 -19.14 30.13 48.74
C ALA A 372 -18.59 30.68 50.06
N ALA A 373 -17.48 31.44 50.01
CA ALA A 373 -16.92 32.12 51.18
C ALA A 373 -17.86 33.18 51.75
N ILE A 374 -18.43 34.05 50.90
CA ILE A 374 -19.38 35.10 51.31
C ILE A 374 -20.65 34.50 51.90
N ARG A 375 -21.17 33.43 51.29
CA ARG A 375 -22.35 32.71 51.81
C ARG A 375 -22.06 32.09 53.18
N ALA A 376 -20.87 31.54 53.40
CA ALA A 376 -20.48 31.02 54.70
C ALA A 376 -20.36 32.12 55.77
N GLN A 377 -19.77 33.27 55.42
CA GLN A 377 -19.69 34.44 56.31
C GLN A 377 -21.09 34.97 56.66
N SER A 378 -21.93 35.19 55.64
CA SER A 378 -23.31 35.67 55.78
C SER A 378 -24.18 34.73 56.62
N ALA A 379 -24.04 33.42 56.44
CA ALA A 379 -24.76 32.43 57.24
C ALA A 379 -24.37 32.48 58.72
N LYS A 380 -23.10 32.80 59.04
CA LYS A 380 -22.64 32.96 60.42
C LYS A 380 -23.14 34.26 61.04
N SER A 381 -23.15 35.36 60.28
CA SER A 381 -23.68 36.66 60.69
C SER A 381 -25.21 36.69 60.82
N GLY A 382 -25.94 35.94 59.99
CA GLY A 382 -27.41 35.91 59.96
C GLY A 382 -28.07 34.90 60.91
N ARG A 383 -27.33 33.97 61.53
CA ARG A 383 -27.88 33.03 62.53
C ARG A 383 -28.01 33.63 63.93
N LEU A 384 -27.48 34.82 64.15
CA LEU A 384 -27.34 35.47 65.46
C LEU A 384 -28.04 36.85 65.53
N LEU A 385 -28.61 37.31 64.42
CA LEU A 385 -29.51 38.46 64.29
C LEU A 385 -30.93 37.94 64.03
#